data_AF-A0A8J5F6V5-F1
#
_entry.id   AF-A0A8J5F6V5-F1
#
_cell.length_a   1.000
_cell.length_b   1.000
_cell.length_c   1.000
_cell.angle_alpha   90.00
_cell.angle_beta   90.00
_cell.angle_gamma   90.00
#
_symmetry.space_group_name_H-M   'P 1'
#
loop_
_entity.id
_entity.type
_entity.pdbx_description
1 polymer ?
#
loop_
_entity_poly.entity_id
_entity_poly.type
_entity_poly.pdbx_seq_one_letter_code
_entity_poly.pdbx_strand_id
1 'polypeptide(L)'
;MSKDEGEEIDEDNEDNNDLEEEEVHQTSYLDTYHNNYEMDGNKFDFDDVLEEDDDNEESKFESEFWKQIPPNELYHVILGDVRDKLYNTREHSSQLLAKGTSDISEELIFTDVEQLLKPLELCYRLRDRPITDASLIDFLCQVSTFGLSLVRLDIRQESDRHTDVLDSITNHLRIGWSQDWSKEKRQEWLSHELRGKRLLFGPDLPQTKETADVLQTFHVLAELPSNSFGAYIISMATAPSHVFTVELLQQECHVKEPLRVVPLFENLQDHDAAPAAVACMFSIDWYMNMNNGKQEDTIGYSDSGKDVDQLTTAWQLYKAQEELMKVAKQYDVKLTMLRWDCWERRWPDSSCYLVSAAGNDSRIISRDNPRGTATLEHGMHPPVSPKPQWRALMDEMDIVANWPQKSIV
;
A
#
# COMPACT_ATOMS: atom_id res chain seq x y z
N MET A 1 52.99 -59.80 30.93
CA MET A 1 53.46 -58.58 31.63
C MET A 1 53.48 -57.46 30.60
N SER A 2 52.41 -56.65 30.60
CA SER A 2 52.42 -55.17 30.54
C SER A 2 53.25 -54.50 29.43
N LYS A 3 52.74 -53.62 28.56
CA LYS A 3 51.55 -52.76 28.57
C LYS A 3 51.21 -52.38 27.11
N ASP A 4 49.91 -52.29 26.85
CA ASP A 4 49.23 -51.66 25.72
C ASP A 4 49.32 -50.13 25.77
N GLU A 5 49.21 -49.49 24.60
CA GLU A 5 48.33 -48.34 24.32
C GLU A 5 48.33 -48.11 22.81
N GLY A 6 47.27 -48.60 22.15
CA GLY A 6 46.85 -48.20 20.81
C GLY A 6 45.41 -47.71 20.94
N GLU A 7 45.17 -46.46 20.55
CA GLU A 7 43.83 -45.88 20.50
C GLU A 7 43.16 -46.24 19.17
N GLU A 8 42.13 -47.05 19.27
CA GLU A 8 41.08 -47.28 18.28
C GLU A 8 39.79 -46.85 18.99
N ILE A 9 39.07 -45.87 18.44
CA ILE A 9 37.84 -45.33 19.02
C ILE A 9 36.67 -46.04 18.35
N ASP A 10 36.03 -46.92 19.12
CA ASP A 10 34.77 -47.59 18.80
C ASP A 10 33.56 -46.68 19.07
N GLU A 11 32.59 -46.80 18.17
CA GLU A 11 31.20 -46.35 18.28
C GLU A 11 30.44 -47.23 19.30
N ASP A 12 29.65 -46.62 20.19
CA ASP A 12 28.21 -46.94 20.36
C ASP A 12 27.55 -46.15 21.53
N ASN A 13 26.57 -45.34 21.15
CA ASN A 13 25.23 -45.13 21.71
C ASN A 13 24.98 -45.19 23.25
N GLU A 14 24.52 -44.07 23.83
CA GLU A 14 23.12 -43.86 24.32
C GLU A 14 22.95 -42.48 25.02
N ASP A 15 21.74 -41.93 24.88
CA ASP A 15 21.10 -40.86 25.67
C ASP A 15 21.44 -39.38 25.43
N ASN A 16 20.71 -38.71 24.52
CA ASN A 16 19.43 -38.07 24.84
C ASN A 16 18.90 -37.25 23.66
N ASN A 17 17.67 -37.59 23.26
CA ASN A 17 16.82 -36.78 22.40
C ASN A 17 16.61 -35.40 23.04
N ASP A 18 16.93 -34.35 22.29
CA ASP A 18 16.24 -33.04 22.28
C ASP A 18 16.84 -32.25 21.11
N LEU A 19 16.53 -32.72 19.89
CA LEU A 19 16.64 -31.88 18.69
C LEU A 19 15.33 -31.11 18.63
N GLU A 20 15.36 -29.88 19.13
CA GLU A 20 14.34 -28.88 18.81
C GLU A 20 14.30 -28.74 17.28
N GLU A 21 13.23 -29.27 16.69
CA GLU A 21 12.80 -28.92 15.34
C GLU A 21 12.63 -27.40 15.32
N GLU A 22 13.55 -26.68 14.67
CA GLU A 22 13.31 -25.30 14.25
C GLU A 22 12.17 -25.35 13.22
N GLU A 23 10.94 -25.27 13.73
CA GLU A 23 9.75 -24.94 12.95
C GLU A 23 10.03 -23.64 12.19
N VAL A 24 10.24 -23.77 10.89
CA VAL A 24 10.13 -22.67 9.93
C VAL A 24 8.67 -22.22 9.98
N HIS A 25 8.36 -21.29 10.88
CA HIS A 25 7.10 -20.56 10.86
C HIS A 25 7.06 -19.71 9.58
N GLN A 26 6.48 -20.29 8.52
CA GLN A 26 5.85 -19.54 7.44
C GLN A 26 4.63 -18.82 8.02
N THR A 27 4.86 -17.66 8.62
CA THR A 27 3.80 -16.74 9.01
C THR A 27 3.11 -16.23 7.75
N SER A 28 1.81 -16.44 7.63
CA SER A 28 0.99 -15.78 6.62
C SER A 28 1.16 -14.27 6.78
N TYR A 29 1.58 -13.59 5.71
CA TYR A 29 1.74 -12.13 5.62
C TYR A 29 0.40 -11.36 5.66
N LEU A 30 -0.48 -11.73 6.59
CA LEU A 30 -1.54 -10.87 7.16
C LEU A 30 -1.09 -10.29 8.51
N ASP A 31 0.05 -10.73 9.07
CA ASP A 31 0.59 -10.27 10.35
C ASP A 31 1.66 -9.15 10.23
N THR A 32 1.90 -8.59 9.05
CA THR A 32 2.95 -7.56 8.84
C THR A 32 2.45 -6.12 8.87
N TYR A 33 1.19 -5.89 9.26
CA TYR A 33 0.73 -4.59 9.76
C TYR A 33 0.48 -4.60 11.27
N HIS A 34 0.99 -5.61 11.97
CA HIS A 34 0.80 -5.73 13.41
C HIS A 34 1.81 -4.94 14.25
N ASN A 35 2.82 -4.27 13.69
CA ASN A 35 3.69 -3.38 14.47
C ASN A 35 4.42 -2.33 13.60
N ASN A 36 3.82 -1.15 13.51
CA ASN A 36 4.50 0.16 13.62
C ASN A 36 3.52 1.31 13.94
N TYR A 37 2.34 0.97 14.48
CA TYR A 37 1.74 1.75 15.55
C TYR A 37 1.61 0.79 16.73
N GLU A 38 2.67 0.73 17.54
CA GLU A 38 2.58 0.32 18.93
C GLU A 38 1.70 1.39 19.61
N MET A 39 0.37 1.29 19.44
CA MET A 39 -0.57 1.89 20.35
C MET A 39 -0.55 0.96 21.56
N ASP A 40 0.43 1.21 22.45
CA ASP A 40 0.43 0.74 23.83
C ASP A 40 -1.00 0.71 24.32
N GLY A 41 -1.61 -0.48 24.45
CA GLY A 41 -2.74 -0.86 25.32
C GLY A 41 -3.91 0.10 25.57
N ASN A 42 -4.01 1.23 24.87
CA ASN A 42 -4.96 2.29 25.12
C ASN A 42 -6.07 2.10 24.11
N LYS A 43 -7.21 1.66 24.63
CA LYS A 43 -8.50 2.03 24.08
C LYS A 43 -8.40 3.51 23.67
N PHE A 44 -8.52 3.81 22.39
CA PHE A 44 -8.81 5.17 21.99
C PHE A 44 -10.30 5.40 22.30
N ASP A 45 -10.62 5.55 23.58
CA ASP A 45 -11.88 6.12 24.01
C ASP A 45 -11.79 7.61 23.68
N PHE A 46 -12.85 8.19 23.11
CA PHE A 46 -12.88 9.63 22.85
C PHE A 46 -12.88 10.45 24.15
N ASP A 47 -13.08 9.76 25.28
CA ASP A 47 -12.91 10.27 26.64
C ASP A 47 -11.41 10.59 26.91
N ASP A 48 -10.45 9.86 26.30
CA ASP A 48 -9.01 10.09 26.53
C ASP A 48 -8.46 11.35 25.83
N VAL A 49 -9.17 11.91 24.82
CA VAL A 49 -8.82 13.23 24.23
C VAL A 49 -9.29 14.38 25.14
N LEU A 50 -10.03 14.05 26.21
CA LEU A 50 -10.55 14.96 27.22
C LEU A 50 -9.93 14.72 28.62
N GLU A 51 -9.06 13.71 28.77
CA GLU A 51 -8.54 13.22 30.07
C GLU A 51 -7.50 14.11 30.79
N GLU A 52 -7.25 15.36 30.36
CA GLU A 52 -6.40 16.28 31.13
C GLU A 52 -7.14 17.37 31.92
N ASP A 53 -8.49 17.41 31.91
CA ASP A 53 -9.24 18.46 32.63
C ASP A 53 -10.37 17.91 33.53
N ASP A 54 -10.09 17.86 34.85
CA ASP A 54 -11.01 17.88 36.01
C ASP A 54 -12.45 17.32 35.79
N ASP A 55 -12.77 16.13 36.35
CA ASP A 55 -14.05 15.36 36.28
C ASP A 55 -15.37 16.16 36.33
N ASN A 56 -15.34 17.43 36.77
CA ASN A 56 -16.48 18.36 36.77
C ASN A 56 -16.72 19.09 35.43
N GLU A 57 -15.70 19.30 34.60
CA GLU A 57 -15.85 19.98 33.30
C GLU A 57 -16.40 19.03 32.23
N GLU A 58 -16.02 17.75 32.28
CA GLU A 58 -16.44 16.71 31.32
C GLU A 58 -17.96 16.47 31.33
N SER A 59 -18.54 16.24 32.51
CA SER A 59 -20.00 16.08 32.67
C SER A 59 -20.78 17.34 32.26
N LYS A 60 -20.17 18.51 32.42
CA LYS A 60 -20.74 19.79 32.02
C LYS A 60 -20.67 19.95 30.50
N PHE A 61 -19.56 19.57 29.88
CA PHE A 61 -19.35 19.59 28.44
C PHE A 61 -20.30 18.62 27.73
N GLU A 62 -20.44 17.37 28.17
CA GLU A 62 -21.44 16.43 27.64
C GLU A 62 -22.86 16.97 27.79
N SER A 63 -23.20 17.53 28.96
CA SER A 63 -24.54 18.09 29.20
C SER A 63 -24.83 19.33 28.34
N GLU A 64 -23.81 20.09 27.94
CA GLU A 64 -23.90 21.25 27.06
C GLU A 64 -23.90 20.87 25.59
N PHE A 65 -23.11 19.87 25.22
CA PHE A 65 -22.93 19.37 23.87
C PHE A 65 -24.23 18.87 23.28
N TRP A 66 -25.15 18.30 24.08
CA TRP A 66 -26.43 17.76 23.61
C TRP A 66 -27.66 18.64 23.91
N LYS A 67 -27.48 19.90 24.34
CA LYS A 67 -28.62 20.81 24.59
C LYS A 67 -29.40 21.10 23.31
N GLN A 68 -30.71 21.32 23.45
CA GLN A 68 -31.53 21.79 22.34
C GLN A 68 -31.03 23.14 21.83
N ILE A 69 -30.73 23.17 20.54
CA ILE A 69 -30.22 24.36 19.85
C ILE A 69 -31.41 25.26 19.47
N PRO A 70 -31.41 26.54 19.85
CA PRO A 70 -32.46 27.48 19.46
C PRO A 70 -32.58 27.63 17.93
N PRO A 71 -33.79 27.69 17.35
CA PRO A 71 -33.97 27.77 15.88
C PRO A 71 -33.39 29.03 15.22
N ASN A 72 -33.13 30.08 16.00
CA ASN A 72 -32.54 31.34 15.53
C ASN A 72 -31.01 31.24 15.32
N GLU A 73 -30.37 30.15 15.75
CA GLU A 73 -28.93 29.93 15.60
C GLU A 73 -28.65 29.00 14.41
N LEU A 74 -28.84 29.53 13.19
CA LEU A 74 -28.84 28.74 11.95
C LEU A 74 -27.58 27.85 11.78
N TYR A 75 -26.39 28.38 12.10
CA TYR A 75 -25.14 27.61 12.00
C TYR A 75 -25.09 26.46 12.99
N HIS A 76 -25.51 26.68 14.24
CA HIS A 76 -25.53 25.63 15.26
C HIS A 76 -26.57 24.55 14.91
N VAL A 77 -27.70 24.90 14.31
CA VAL A 77 -28.69 23.91 13.85
C VAL A 77 -28.07 22.98 12.79
N ILE A 78 -27.35 23.54 11.80
CA ILE A 78 -26.69 22.75 10.76
C ILE A 78 -25.58 21.88 11.36
N LEU A 79 -24.71 22.46 12.20
CA LEU A 79 -23.61 21.74 12.82
C LEU A 79 -24.08 20.70 13.85
N GLY A 80 -25.26 20.90 14.46
CA GLY A 80 -25.92 19.92 15.31
C GLY A 80 -26.34 18.67 14.54
N ASP A 81 -26.90 18.81 13.33
CA ASP A 81 -27.20 17.65 12.46
C ASP A 81 -25.92 16.90 12.04
N VAL A 82 -24.85 17.66 11.74
CA VAL A 82 -23.53 17.07 11.44
C VAL A 82 -23.00 16.28 12.64
N ARG A 83 -23.06 16.86 13.84
CA ARG A 83 -22.65 16.19 15.10
C ARG A 83 -23.43 14.89 15.31
N ASP A 84 -24.76 14.94 15.19
CA ASP A 84 -25.62 13.78 15.44
C ASP A 84 -25.31 12.65 14.46
N LYS A 85 -25.09 12.98 13.17
CA LYS A 85 -24.69 12.00 12.15
C LYS A 85 -23.27 11.47 12.35
N LEU A 86 -22.31 12.30 12.77
CA LEU A 86 -20.96 11.84 13.11
C LEU A 86 -20.99 10.84 14.27
N TYR A 87 -21.78 11.13 15.30
CA TYR A 87 -21.98 10.23 16.43
C TYR A 87 -22.58 8.89 15.96
N ASN A 88 -23.65 8.92 15.16
CA ASN A 88 -24.23 7.70 14.60
C ASN A 88 -23.24 6.93 13.73
N THR A 89 -22.39 7.62 12.96
CA THR A 89 -21.36 6.99 12.12
C THR A 89 -20.35 6.24 12.99
N ARG A 90 -19.86 6.86 14.07
CA ARG A 90 -18.97 6.24 15.05
C ARG A 90 -19.60 5.00 15.68
N GLU A 91 -20.83 5.13 16.19
CA GLU A 91 -21.54 4.03 16.84
C GLU A 91 -21.84 2.89 15.86
N HIS A 92 -22.16 3.22 14.60
CA HIS A 92 -22.39 2.23 13.56
C HIS A 92 -21.11 1.42 13.29
N SER A 93 -19.97 2.08 13.09
CA SER A 93 -18.67 1.41 12.93
C SER A 93 -18.28 0.58 14.15
N SER A 94 -18.53 1.08 15.36
CA SER A 94 -18.27 0.35 16.61
C SER A 94 -19.11 -0.93 16.72
N GLN A 95 -20.39 -0.87 16.36
CA GLN A 95 -21.28 -2.03 16.35
C GLN A 95 -20.87 -3.07 15.29
N LEU A 96 -20.50 -2.62 14.09
CA LEU A 96 -19.98 -3.51 13.04
C LEU A 96 -18.71 -4.22 13.51
N LEU A 97 -17.78 -3.52 14.15
CA LEU A 97 -16.55 -4.12 14.68
C LEU A 97 -16.84 -5.15 15.78
N ALA A 98 -17.76 -4.85 16.70
CA ALA A 98 -18.04 -5.71 17.84
C ALA A 98 -18.92 -6.93 17.51
N LYS A 99 -19.87 -6.80 16.57
CA LYS A 99 -20.92 -7.81 16.32
C LYS A 99 -21.08 -8.22 14.85
N GLY A 100 -20.42 -7.53 13.92
CA GLY A 100 -20.59 -7.73 12.47
C GLY A 100 -21.88 -7.13 11.89
N THR A 101 -22.74 -6.53 12.71
CA THR A 101 -24.01 -5.91 12.28
C THR A 101 -24.30 -4.68 13.13
N SER A 102 -24.99 -3.68 12.55
CA SER A 102 -25.44 -2.48 13.28
C SER A 102 -26.95 -2.27 13.12
N ASP A 103 -27.58 -1.81 14.21
CA ASP A 103 -29.00 -1.43 14.22
C ASP A 103 -29.24 0.01 13.69
N ILE A 104 -28.16 0.77 13.48
CA ILE A 104 -28.20 2.15 12.97
C ILE A 104 -28.35 2.12 11.46
N SER A 105 -29.38 2.78 10.94
CA SER A 105 -29.65 2.88 9.51
C SER A 105 -28.57 3.68 8.77
N GLU A 106 -28.22 3.25 7.56
CA GLU A 106 -27.30 3.97 6.67
C GLU A 106 -27.75 5.40 6.32
N GLU A 107 -29.05 5.72 6.44
CA GLU A 107 -29.56 7.08 6.21
C GLU A 107 -29.15 8.09 7.31
N LEU A 108 -28.75 7.57 8.48
CA LEU A 108 -28.41 8.34 9.67
C LEU A 108 -26.90 8.51 9.87
N ILE A 109 -26.08 7.96 8.98
CA ILE A 109 -24.61 8.02 9.04
C ILE A 109 -24.05 8.75 7.82
N PHE A 110 -22.75 9.06 7.87
CA PHE A 110 -22.00 9.49 6.70
C PHE A 110 -21.37 8.28 6.01
N THR A 111 -21.76 8.03 4.76
CA THR A 111 -21.17 6.98 3.92
C THR A 111 -20.17 7.53 2.91
N ASP A 112 -20.25 8.82 2.63
CA ASP A 112 -19.37 9.52 1.69
C ASP A 112 -18.93 10.88 2.24
N VAL A 113 -17.70 11.27 1.91
CA VAL A 113 -17.09 12.51 2.42
C VAL A 113 -17.84 13.77 1.94
N GLU A 114 -18.45 13.74 0.75
CA GLU A 114 -19.22 14.87 0.23
C GLU A 114 -20.46 15.16 1.07
N GLN A 115 -21.03 14.14 1.72
CA GLN A 115 -22.15 14.32 2.63
C GLN A 115 -21.76 15.15 3.86
N LEU A 116 -20.52 15.01 4.34
CA LEU A 116 -19.95 15.80 5.43
C LEU A 116 -19.49 17.18 4.96
N LEU A 117 -18.86 17.29 3.79
CA LEU A 117 -18.39 18.56 3.26
C LEU A 117 -19.54 19.52 2.92
N LYS A 118 -20.62 19.02 2.33
CA LYS A 118 -21.75 19.85 1.86
C LYS A 118 -22.35 20.79 2.92
N PRO A 119 -22.70 20.36 4.15
CA PRO A 119 -23.18 21.27 5.19
C PRO A 119 -22.10 22.25 5.66
N LEU A 120 -20.83 21.84 5.71
CA LEU A 120 -19.71 22.72 6.09
C LEU A 120 -19.45 23.82 5.06
N GLU A 121 -19.49 23.48 3.78
CA GLU A 121 -19.40 24.44 2.67
C GLU A 121 -20.60 25.38 2.63
N LEU A 122 -21.78 24.91 3.03
CA LEU A 122 -22.96 25.76 3.15
C LEU A 122 -22.74 26.81 4.25
N CYS A 123 -22.27 26.40 5.44
CA CYS A 123 -21.87 27.33 6.50
C CYS A 123 -20.81 28.32 6.01
N TYR A 124 -19.82 27.84 5.27
CA TYR A 124 -18.77 28.68 4.71
C TYR A 124 -19.34 29.73 3.73
N ARG A 125 -20.26 29.35 2.85
CA ARG A 125 -20.86 30.25 1.83
C ARG A 125 -21.84 31.27 2.41
N LEU A 126 -22.57 30.91 3.47
CA LEU A 126 -23.57 31.78 4.09
C LEU A 126 -22.97 32.88 4.98
N ARG A 127 -21.64 32.88 5.17
CA ARG A 127 -20.99 33.88 6.02
C ARG A 127 -21.20 35.30 5.51
N ASP A 128 -21.69 36.17 6.40
CA ASP A 128 -22.04 37.56 6.09
C ASP A 128 -20.84 38.53 6.23
N ARG A 129 -19.70 38.05 6.75
CA ARG A 129 -18.47 38.82 6.92
C ARG A 129 -17.22 38.01 6.56
N PRO A 130 -16.13 38.67 6.11
CA PRO A 130 -14.82 38.05 5.95
C PRO A 130 -14.12 37.86 7.30
N ILE A 131 -14.85 37.46 8.34
CA ILE A 131 -14.23 36.99 9.58
C ILE A 131 -13.55 35.68 9.21
N THR A 132 -12.24 35.66 9.46
CA THR A 132 -11.37 34.50 9.37
C THR A 132 -11.82 33.47 10.39
N ASP A 133 -12.87 32.69 10.09
CA ASP A 133 -13.17 31.47 10.83
C ASP A 133 -12.14 30.43 10.45
N ALA A 134 -10.93 30.62 10.99
CA ALA A 134 -9.81 29.69 10.85
C ALA A 134 -10.28 28.28 11.19
N SER A 135 -11.06 28.11 12.26
CA SER A 135 -11.60 26.81 12.68
C SER A 135 -12.48 26.13 11.63
N LEU A 136 -13.37 26.85 10.92
CA LEU A 136 -14.19 26.24 9.87
C LEU A 136 -13.33 25.87 8.64
N ILE A 137 -12.38 26.72 8.29
CA ILE A 137 -11.43 26.45 7.20
C ILE A 137 -10.54 25.26 7.54
N ASP A 138 -10.05 25.19 8.78
CA ASP A 138 -9.23 24.11 9.30
C ASP A 138 -10.02 22.81 9.29
N PHE A 139 -11.30 22.84 9.72
CA PHE A 139 -12.15 21.66 9.67
C PHE A 139 -12.45 21.20 8.24
N LEU A 140 -12.71 22.13 7.31
CA LEU A 140 -12.82 21.81 5.88
C LEU A 140 -11.54 21.17 5.34
N CYS A 141 -10.36 21.70 5.74
CA CYS A 141 -9.06 21.15 5.36
C CYS A 141 -8.84 19.75 5.96
N GLN A 142 -9.24 19.52 7.21
CA GLN A 142 -9.16 18.23 7.89
C GLN A 142 -10.02 17.20 7.17
N VAL A 143 -11.30 17.49 6.94
CA VAL A 143 -12.22 16.59 6.21
C VAL A 143 -11.72 16.32 4.79
N SER A 144 -11.25 17.34 4.07
CA SER A 144 -10.70 17.17 2.71
C SER A 144 -9.40 16.34 2.68
N THR A 145 -8.66 16.30 3.79
CA THR A 145 -7.42 15.53 3.90
C THR A 145 -7.70 14.08 4.28
N PHE A 146 -8.40 13.92 5.39
CA PHE A 146 -8.50 12.67 6.13
C PHE A 146 -9.76 11.89 5.75
N GLY A 147 -10.75 12.57 5.18
CA GLY A 147 -12.05 11.97 4.86
C GLY A 147 -12.70 11.37 6.09
N LEU A 148 -13.35 10.22 5.90
CA LEU A 148 -14.00 9.46 6.97
C LEU A 148 -13.12 8.34 7.54
N SER A 149 -12.05 7.96 6.84
CA SER A 149 -11.20 6.81 7.18
C SER A 149 -9.85 7.19 7.79
N LEU A 150 -9.56 8.50 7.91
CA LEU A 150 -8.28 9.10 8.29
C LEU A 150 -7.15 8.82 7.29
N VAL A 151 -6.84 7.55 7.10
CA VAL A 151 -5.83 7.06 6.18
C VAL A 151 -6.46 6.02 5.26
N ARG A 152 -5.90 5.89 4.06
CA ARG A 152 -6.25 4.81 3.14
C ARG A 152 -5.28 3.65 3.35
N LEU A 153 -5.81 2.44 3.41
CA LEU A 153 -5.00 1.23 3.60
C LEU A 153 -4.54 0.70 2.24
N ASP A 154 -3.23 0.64 2.05
CA ASP A 154 -2.65 -0.10 0.94
C ASP A 154 -2.65 -1.60 1.28
N ILE A 155 -3.08 -2.44 0.35
CA ILE A 155 -3.04 -3.91 0.49
C ILE A 155 -1.77 -4.41 -0.18
N ARG A 156 -1.04 -5.32 0.45
CA ARG A 156 0.17 -5.90 -0.11
C ARG A 156 0.13 -7.42 -0.07
N GLN A 157 0.51 -8.07 -1.17
CA GLN A 157 0.64 -9.52 -1.26
C GLN A 157 1.72 -9.91 -2.28
N GLU A 158 2.39 -11.04 -2.08
CA GLU A 158 3.42 -11.54 -3.00
C GLU A 158 2.83 -12.15 -4.28
N SER A 159 3.54 -11.99 -5.41
CA SER A 159 3.04 -12.41 -6.73
C SER A 159 2.77 -13.92 -6.87
N ASP A 160 3.52 -14.75 -6.14
CA ASP A 160 3.40 -16.21 -6.24
C ASP A 160 2.06 -16.68 -5.69
N ARG A 161 1.52 -16.00 -4.67
CA ARG A 161 0.19 -16.28 -4.10
C ARG A 161 -0.92 -16.04 -5.10
N HIS A 162 -0.81 -14.99 -5.92
CA HIS A 162 -1.75 -14.76 -7.02
C HIS A 162 -1.61 -15.82 -8.09
N THR A 163 -0.39 -16.29 -8.35
CA THR A 163 -0.12 -17.37 -9.30
C THR A 163 -0.73 -18.69 -8.83
N ASP A 164 -0.68 -19.01 -7.53
CA ASP A 164 -1.30 -20.20 -6.96
C ASP A 164 -2.83 -20.19 -7.07
N VAL A 165 -3.45 -19.02 -6.87
CA VAL A 165 -4.89 -18.85 -7.11
C VAL A 165 -5.20 -19.07 -8.59
N LEU A 166 -4.40 -18.47 -9.47
CA LEU A 166 -4.59 -18.61 -10.92
C LEU A 166 -4.45 -20.07 -11.35
N ASP A 167 -3.46 -20.81 -10.83
CA ASP A 167 -3.27 -22.24 -11.07
C ASP A 167 -4.45 -23.07 -10.58
N SER A 168 -4.99 -22.74 -9.41
CA SER A 168 -6.18 -23.40 -8.88
C SER A 168 -7.37 -23.24 -9.81
N ILE A 169 -7.57 -22.03 -10.35
CA ILE A 169 -8.61 -21.72 -11.34
C ILE A 169 -8.37 -22.48 -12.65
N THR A 170 -7.18 -22.37 -13.24
CA THR A 170 -6.90 -22.95 -14.56
C THR A 170 -6.88 -24.48 -14.54
N ASN A 171 -6.45 -25.08 -13.43
CA ASN A 171 -6.50 -26.51 -13.20
C ASN A 171 -7.95 -26.99 -13.03
N HIS A 172 -8.76 -26.27 -12.24
CA HIS A 172 -10.17 -26.57 -12.07
C HIS A 172 -10.95 -26.53 -13.40
N LEU A 173 -10.65 -25.52 -14.24
CA LEU A 173 -11.20 -25.38 -15.59
C LEU A 173 -10.61 -26.37 -16.62
N ARG A 174 -9.62 -27.18 -16.24
CA ARG A 174 -8.89 -28.14 -17.10
C ARG A 174 -8.21 -27.49 -18.30
N ILE A 175 -7.73 -26.26 -18.13
CA ILE A 175 -6.97 -25.50 -19.14
C ILE A 175 -5.46 -25.76 -18.99
N GLY A 176 -5.02 -26.12 -17.78
CA GLY A 176 -3.64 -26.47 -17.44
C GLY A 176 -3.14 -25.71 -16.22
N TRP A 177 -1.84 -25.83 -15.91
CA TRP A 177 -1.17 -25.05 -14.89
C TRP A 177 -0.60 -23.79 -15.52
N SER A 178 -0.92 -22.62 -14.97
CA SER A 178 -0.41 -21.35 -15.46
C SER A 178 1.10 -21.22 -15.23
N GLN A 179 1.64 -21.88 -14.20
CA GLN A 179 3.09 -22.00 -13.95
C GLN A 179 3.86 -22.60 -15.14
N ASP A 180 3.29 -23.56 -15.86
CA ASP A 180 3.92 -24.21 -17.03
C ASP A 180 3.88 -23.33 -18.29
N TRP A 181 3.14 -22.22 -18.26
CA TRP A 181 3.01 -21.36 -19.43
C TRP A 181 4.22 -20.46 -19.59
N SER A 182 4.65 -20.26 -20.84
CA SER A 182 5.55 -19.15 -21.19
C SER A 182 4.94 -17.81 -20.77
N LYS A 183 5.77 -16.82 -20.46
CA LYS A 183 5.33 -15.47 -20.04
C LYS A 183 4.34 -14.87 -21.03
N GLU A 184 4.57 -15.05 -22.32
CA GLU A 184 3.74 -14.54 -23.42
C GLU A 184 2.37 -15.20 -23.43
N LYS A 185 2.32 -16.52 -23.34
CA LYS A 185 1.06 -17.28 -23.25
C LYS A 185 0.22 -16.87 -22.04
N ARG A 186 0.86 -16.65 -20.88
CA ARG A 186 0.15 -16.20 -19.66
C ARG A 186 -0.44 -14.80 -19.86
N GLN A 187 0.32 -13.88 -20.44
CA GLN A 187 -0.17 -12.52 -20.75
C GLN A 187 -1.31 -12.53 -21.79
N GLU A 188 -1.20 -13.37 -22.82
CA GLU A 188 -2.23 -13.51 -23.85
C GLU A 188 -3.54 -14.05 -23.25
N TRP A 189 -3.45 -15.10 -22.43
CA TRP A 189 -4.61 -15.68 -21.75
C TRP A 189 -5.27 -14.68 -20.78
N LEU A 190 -4.48 -14.02 -19.92
CA LEU A 190 -5.00 -13.01 -18.99
C LEU A 190 -5.67 -11.84 -19.74
N SER A 191 -5.03 -11.36 -20.82
CA SER A 191 -5.60 -10.30 -21.66
C SER A 191 -6.89 -10.72 -22.36
N HIS A 192 -7.04 -12.01 -22.70
CA HIS A 192 -8.27 -12.55 -23.26
C HIS A 192 -9.39 -12.57 -22.21
N GLU A 193 -9.12 -13.11 -21.02
CA GLU A 193 -10.12 -13.23 -19.95
C GLU A 193 -10.55 -11.86 -19.39
N LEU A 194 -9.63 -10.92 -19.23
CA LEU A 194 -9.93 -9.55 -18.80
C LEU A 194 -10.80 -8.76 -19.79
N ARG A 195 -10.80 -9.13 -21.07
CA ARG A 195 -11.74 -8.57 -22.07
C ARG A 195 -13.10 -9.28 -22.05
N GLY A 196 -13.12 -10.50 -21.51
CA GLY A 196 -14.32 -11.29 -21.32
C GLY A 196 -15.23 -10.71 -20.24
N LYS A 197 -16.52 -11.09 -20.30
CA LYS A 197 -17.51 -10.81 -19.25
C LYS A 197 -17.97 -12.07 -18.53
N ARG A 198 -17.34 -13.20 -18.86
CA ARG A 198 -17.67 -14.50 -18.31
C ARG A 198 -16.90 -14.65 -17.01
N LEU A 199 -17.59 -15.07 -15.96
CA LEU A 199 -16.95 -15.46 -14.70
C LEU A 199 -16.16 -16.75 -14.90
N LEU A 200 -14.93 -16.73 -14.43
CA LEU A 200 -13.96 -17.81 -14.52
C LEU A 200 -14.24 -18.92 -13.52
N PHE A 201 -14.65 -18.57 -12.30
CA PHE A 201 -14.90 -19.54 -11.24
C PHE A 201 -16.19 -19.25 -10.48
N GLY A 202 -16.76 -20.30 -9.90
CA GLY A 202 -17.89 -20.24 -9.00
C GLY A 202 -17.49 -20.60 -7.57
N PRO A 203 -18.47 -20.74 -6.65
CA PRO A 203 -18.23 -21.13 -5.27
C PRO A 203 -17.71 -22.58 -5.12
N ASP A 204 -17.66 -23.34 -6.22
CA ASP A 204 -17.17 -24.72 -6.29
C ASP A 204 -15.66 -24.83 -6.56
N LEU A 205 -14.94 -23.71 -6.70
CA LEU A 205 -13.49 -23.69 -6.85
C LEU A 205 -12.82 -24.37 -5.64
N PRO A 206 -12.02 -25.43 -5.83
CA PRO A 206 -11.23 -26.02 -4.76
C PRO A 206 -10.18 -25.02 -4.29
N GLN A 207 -10.16 -24.73 -3.00
CA GLN A 207 -9.24 -23.78 -2.39
C GLN A 207 -8.39 -24.49 -1.33
N THR A 208 -7.08 -24.25 -1.38
CA THR A 208 -6.17 -24.44 -0.25
C THR A 208 -6.39 -23.33 0.78
N LYS A 209 -5.82 -23.46 1.99
CA LYS A 209 -5.86 -22.38 2.99
C LYS A 209 -5.28 -21.09 2.43
N GLU A 210 -4.22 -21.23 1.64
CA GLU A 210 -3.45 -20.15 1.05
C GLU A 210 -4.21 -19.38 -0.03
N THR A 211 -4.91 -20.12 -0.89
CA THR A 211 -5.69 -19.53 -1.99
C THR A 211 -7.02 -18.97 -1.48
N ALA A 212 -7.62 -19.60 -0.47
CA ALA A 212 -8.80 -19.06 0.22
C ALA A 212 -8.49 -17.70 0.87
N ASP A 213 -7.33 -17.55 1.50
CA ASP A 213 -6.90 -16.31 2.13
C ASP A 213 -6.78 -15.14 1.14
N VAL A 214 -6.18 -15.39 -0.03
CA VAL A 214 -6.08 -14.40 -1.12
C VAL A 214 -7.46 -14.01 -1.64
N LEU A 215 -8.34 -14.99 -1.90
CA LEU A 215 -9.69 -14.72 -2.39
C LEU A 215 -10.55 -14.00 -1.34
N GLN A 216 -10.41 -14.35 -0.07
CA GLN A 216 -11.08 -13.68 1.04
C GLN A 216 -10.66 -12.21 1.14
N THR A 217 -9.39 -11.90 0.89
CA THR A 217 -8.92 -10.51 0.82
C THR A 217 -9.66 -9.72 -0.25
N PHE A 218 -9.85 -10.28 -1.45
CA PHE A 218 -10.63 -9.62 -2.50
C PHE A 218 -12.14 -9.52 -2.18
N HIS A 219 -12.70 -10.48 -1.45
CA HIS A 219 -14.08 -10.38 -0.96
C HIS A 219 -14.25 -9.24 0.04
N VAL A 220 -13.30 -9.04 0.96
CA VAL A 220 -13.28 -7.89 1.87
C VAL A 220 -13.20 -6.57 1.08
N LEU A 221 -12.38 -6.52 0.02
CA LEU A 221 -12.30 -5.36 -0.88
C LEU A 221 -13.62 -5.08 -1.63
N ALA A 222 -14.40 -6.11 -1.95
CA ALA A 222 -15.69 -5.94 -2.62
C ALA A 222 -16.82 -5.48 -1.68
N GLU A 223 -16.70 -5.79 -0.39
CA GLU A 223 -17.70 -5.46 0.65
C GLU A 223 -17.49 -4.08 1.27
N LEU A 224 -16.24 -3.69 1.49
CA LEU A 224 -15.92 -2.44 2.18
C LEU A 224 -15.91 -1.21 1.24
N PRO A 225 -16.15 0.00 1.78
CA PRO A 225 -16.11 1.24 1.00
C PRO A 225 -14.73 1.49 0.36
N SER A 226 -14.72 1.80 -0.94
CA SER A 226 -13.49 2.01 -1.74
C SER A 226 -12.59 3.14 -1.21
N ASN A 227 -13.19 4.14 -0.57
CA ASN A 227 -12.47 5.25 0.07
C ASN A 227 -11.59 4.83 1.27
N SER A 228 -11.76 3.59 1.76
CA SER A 228 -10.93 3.01 2.83
C SER A 228 -9.59 2.48 2.31
N PHE A 229 -9.47 2.27 0.99
CA PHE A 229 -8.30 1.61 0.40
C PHE A 229 -7.50 2.52 -0.51
N GLY A 230 -6.19 2.23 -0.57
CA GLY A 230 -5.24 2.88 -1.44
C GLY A 230 -4.89 1.99 -2.64
N ALA A 231 -3.65 1.56 -2.70
CA ALA A 231 -3.10 0.70 -3.75
C ALA A 231 -3.19 -0.78 -3.37
N TYR A 232 -3.20 -1.64 -4.39
CA TYR A 232 -2.86 -3.05 -4.24
C TYR A 232 -1.41 -3.25 -4.70
N ILE A 233 -0.49 -3.43 -3.76
CA ILE A 233 0.94 -3.60 -3.99
C ILE A 233 1.27 -5.08 -4.19
N ILE A 234 1.96 -5.40 -5.28
CA ILE A 234 2.42 -6.77 -5.58
C ILE A 234 3.90 -6.87 -5.23
N SER A 235 4.23 -7.55 -4.14
CA SER A 235 5.62 -7.86 -3.78
C SER A 235 6.24 -8.83 -4.78
N MET A 236 7.56 -8.77 -4.94
CA MET A 236 8.31 -9.65 -5.86
C MET A 236 7.77 -9.65 -7.30
N ALA A 237 7.29 -8.50 -7.78
CA ALA A 237 6.75 -8.40 -9.13
C ALA A 237 7.87 -8.49 -10.18
N THR A 238 7.77 -9.45 -11.11
CA THR A 238 8.80 -9.68 -12.15
C THR A 238 8.27 -9.61 -13.58
N ALA A 239 6.94 -9.57 -13.77
CA ALA A 239 6.32 -9.63 -15.09
C ALA A 239 4.96 -8.90 -15.16
N PRO A 240 4.56 -8.39 -16.34
CA PRO A 240 3.24 -7.81 -16.57
C PRO A 240 2.07 -8.72 -16.18
N SER A 241 2.27 -10.04 -16.30
CA SER A 241 1.25 -11.02 -15.91
C SER A 241 0.87 -10.94 -14.44
N HIS A 242 1.78 -10.53 -13.53
CA HIS A 242 1.43 -10.42 -12.11
C HIS A 242 0.40 -9.31 -11.89
N VAL A 243 0.58 -8.17 -12.54
CA VAL A 243 -0.40 -7.07 -12.52
C VAL A 243 -1.73 -7.54 -13.09
N PHE A 244 -1.72 -8.19 -14.26
CA PHE A 244 -2.96 -8.66 -14.90
C PHE A 244 -3.68 -9.74 -14.10
N THR A 245 -2.97 -10.60 -13.38
CA THR A 245 -3.60 -11.57 -12.48
C THR A 245 -4.37 -10.87 -11.37
N VAL A 246 -3.80 -9.85 -10.74
CA VAL A 246 -4.52 -9.09 -9.70
C VAL A 246 -5.72 -8.36 -10.27
N GLU A 247 -5.59 -7.70 -11.43
CA GLU A 247 -6.72 -7.05 -12.10
C GLU A 247 -7.86 -8.05 -12.39
N LEU A 248 -7.50 -9.27 -12.81
CA LEU A 248 -8.46 -10.32 -13.05
C LEU A 248 -9.16 -10.76 -11.76
N LEU A 249 -8.40 -10.96 -10.67
CA LEU A 249 -8.97 -11.35 -9.38
C LEU A 249 -9.89 -10.26 -8.80
N GLN A 250 -9.54 -8.98 -8.95
CA GLN A 250 -10.42 -7.87 -8.57
C GLN A 250 -11.75 -7.94 -9.33
N GLN A 251 -11.70 -8.19 -10.64
CA GLN A 251 -12.90 -8.31 -11.48
C GLN A 251 -13.75 -9.54 -11.09
N GLU A 252 -13.11 -10.70 -10.93
CA GLU A 252 -13.79 -11.97 -10.63
C GLU A 252 -14.41 -12.00 -9.23
N CYS A 253 -13.77 -11.36 -8.25
CA CYS A 253 -14.32 -11.19 -6.90
C CYS A 253 -15.31 -10.03 -6.78
N HIS A 254 -15.69 -9.39 -7.89
CA HIS A 254 -16.68 -8.32 -7.96
C HIS A 254 -16.33 -7.06 -7.16
N VAL A 255 -15.04 -6.70 -7.10
CA VAL A 255 -14.62 -5.42 -6.53
C VAL A 255 -15.19 -4.29 -7.38
N LYS A 256 -16.14 -3.54 -6.81
CA LYS A 256 -16.95 -2.53 -7.53
C LYS A 256 -16.07 -1.42 -8.12
N GLU A 257 -15.10 -0.98 -7.33
CA GLU A 257 -14.11 0.02 -7.70
C GLU A 257 -12.72 -0.59 -7.47
N PRO A 258 -12.13 -1.23 -8.50
CA PRO A 258 -10.83 -1.86 -8.39
C PRO A 258 -9.77 -0.88 -7.88
N LEU A 259 -8.93 -1.36 -6.95
CA LEU A 259 -7.77 -0.64 -6.47
C LEU A 259 -6.74 -0.52 -7.60
N ARG A 260 -5.96 0.56 -7.56
CA ARG A 260 -4.80 0.72 -8.45
C ARG A 260 -3.77 -0.37 -8.12
N VAL A 261 -3.38 -1.15 -9.12
CA VAL A 261 -2.40 -2.22 -8.95
C VAL A 261 -0.99 -1.68 -9.16
N VAL A 262 -0.13 -1.88 -8.17
CA VAL A 262 1.22 -1.31 -8.09
C VAL A 262 2.24 -2.44 -8.02
N PRO A 263 3.02 -2.71 -9.08
CA PRO A 263 4.11 -3.66 -9.00
C PRO A 263 5.24 -3.08 -8.12
N LEU A 264 5.74 -3.90 -7.19
CA LEU A 264 6.95 -3.62 -6.42
C LEU A 264 8.10 -4.48 -6.97
N PHE A 265 9.03 -3.81 -7.65
CA PHE A 265 10.27 -4.42 -8.14
C PHE A 265 11.33 -4.36 -7.03
N GLU A 266 11.72 -5.51 -6.49
CA GLU A 266 12.57 -5.62 -5.29
C GLU A 266 14.01 -6.01 -5.62
N ASN A 267 14.20 -6.95 -6.55
CA ASN A 267 15.53 -7.47 -6.86
C ASN A 267 16.21 -6.65 -7.96
N LEU A 268 17.54 -6.75 -8.02
CA LEU A 268 18.34 -6.07 -9.04
C LEU A 268 17.91 -6.45 -10.47
N GLN A 269 17.66 -7.73 -10.72
CA GLN A 269 17.20 -8.21 -12.03
C GLN A 269 15.81 -7.66 -12.37
N ASP A 270 14.97 -7.44 -11.36
CA ASP A 270 13.64 -6.90 -11.53
C ASP A 270 13.70 -5.39 -11.84
N HIS A 271 14.65 -4.66 -11.24
CA HIS A 271 14.91 -3.25 -11.57
C HIS A 271 15.35 -3.07 -13.02
N ASP A 272 16.24 -3.95 -13.51
CA ASP A 272 16.68 -3.96 -14.91
C ASP A 272 15.53 -4.31 -15.88
N ALA A 273 14.64 -5.21 -15.47
CA ALA A 273 13.51 -5.65 -16.29
C ALA A 273 12.28 -4.72 -16.21
N ALA A 274 12.16 -3.90 -15.17
CA ALA A 274 11.00 -3.06 -14.88
C ALA A 274 10.61 -2.14 -16.05
N PRO A 275 11.52 -1.39 -16.71
CA PRO A 275 11.16 -0.54 -17.84
C PRO A 275 10.53 -1.32 -18.99
N ALA A 276 11.05 -2.51 -19.30
CA ALA A 276 10.51 -3.35 -20.36
C ALA A 276 9.15 -3.94 -19.99
N ALA A 277 8.96 -4.34 -18.73
CA ALA A 277 7.68 -4.82 -18.22
C ALA A 277 6.61 -3.72 -18.28
N VAL A 278 6.92 -2.51 -17.83
CA VAL A 278 6.02 -1.35 -17.86
C VAL A 278 5.69 -0.91 -19.29
N ALA A 279 6.68 -0.90 -20.18
CA ALA A 279 6.45 -0.64 -21.61
C ALA A 279 5.51 -1.69 -22.24
N CYS A 280 5.66 -2.96 -21.86
CA CYS A 280 4.77 -4.03 -22.30
C CYS A 280 3.33 -3.77 -21.80
N MET A 281 3.15 -3.42 -20.53
CA MET A 281 1.83 -3.08 -19.97
C MET A 281 1.18 -1.91 -20.73
N PHE A 282 1.92 -0.82 -20.98
CA PHE A 282 1.40 0.35 -21.70
C PHE A 282 1.13 0.10 -23.18
N SER A 283 1.74 -0.93 -23.78
CA SER A 283 1.46 -1.33 -25.16
C SER A 283 0.08 -2.00 -25.33
N ILE A 284 -0.62 -2.31 -24.23
CA ILE A 284 -1.88 -3.03 -24.24
C ILE A 284 -3.06 -2.07 -24.05
N ASP A 285 -3.90 -1.95 -25.08
CA ASP A 285 -5.01 -0.99 -25.13
C ASP A 285 -6.00 -1.09 -23.95
N TRP A 286 -6.36 -2.32 -23.52
CA TRP A 286 -7.32 -2.49 -22.44
C TRP A 286 -6.78 -1.95 -21.11
N TYR A 287 -5.48 -2.16 -20.86
CA TYR A 287 -4.80 -1.69 -19.65
C TYR A 287 -4.70 -0.17 -19.65
N MET A 288 -4.31 0.43 -20.78
CA MET A 288 -4.25 1.90 -20.93
C MET A 288 -5.61 2.57 -20.72
N ASN A 289 -6.69 1.96 -21.23
CA ASN A 289 -8.04 2.47 -21.04
C ASN A 289 -8.49 2.40 -19.57
N MET A 290 -8.16 1.29 -18.89
CA MET A 290 -8.50 1.09 -17.48
C MET A 290 -7.72 2.06 -16.57
N ASN A 291 -6.43 2.24 -16.83
CA ASN A 291 -5.52 3.03 -16.01
C ASN A 291 -5.67 4.55 -16.18
N ASN A 292 -6.44 4.99 -17.19
CA ASN A 292 -6.77 6.39 -17.46
C ASN A 292 -5.54 7.33 -17.47
N GLY A 293 -4.43 6.84 -18.04
CA GLY A 293 -3.17 7.57 -18.18
C GLY A 293 -2.41 7.82 -16.87
N LYS A 294 -2.62 7.04 -15.80
CA LYS A 294 -1.91 7.22 -14.52
C LYS A 294 -1.37 5.89 -14.01
N GLN A 295 -0.06 5.68 -14.01
CA GLN A 295 0.54 4.49 -13.40
C GLN A 295 1.19 4.83 -12.06
N GLU A 296 1.10 3.92 -11.11
CA GLU A 296 1.90 3.97 -9.88
C GLU A 296 2.78 2.73 -9.83
N ASP A 297 4.09 2.93 -9.78
CA ASP A 297 5.07 1.84 -9.69
C ASP A 297 5.87 2.02 -8.41
N THR A 298 6.22 0.91 -7.76
CA THR A 298 7.10 0.93 -6.61
C THR A 298 8.44 0.32 -6.97
N ILE A 299 9.49 1.04 -6.64
CA ILE A 299 10.84 0.48 -6.65
C ILE A 299 11.32 0.51 -5.21
N GLY A 300 11.64 -0.66 -4.70
CA GLY A 300 12.15 -0.85 -3.36
C GLY A 300 13.36 -1.75 -3.39
N TYR A 301 14.10 -1.75 -2.29
CA TYR A 301 14.96 -2.86 -1.96
C TYR A 301 14.27 -3.63 -0.84
N SER A 302 14.27 -4.95 -0.93
CA SER A 302 13.80 -5.76 0.18
C SER A 302 14.70 -5.56 1.39
N ASP A 303 14.12 -5.55 2.59
CA ASP A 303 14.87 -5.62 3.86
C ASP A 303 15.71 -6.91 3.98
N SER A 304 15.57 -7.84 3.01
CA SER A 304 16.48 -8.95 2.80
C SER A 304 17.78 -8.56 2.11
N GLY A 305 18.19 -7.28 2.16
CA GLY A 305 19.41 -6.66 1.62
C GLY A 305 20.77 -7.27 2.04
N LYS A 306 20.86 -8.60 2.09
CA LYS A 306 22.09 -9.38 2.19
C LYS A 306 22.75 -9.58 0.82
N ASP A 307 22.06 -9.33 -0.28
CA ASP A 307 22.54 -9.75 -1.60
C ASP A 307 23.37 -8.70 -2.36
N VAL A 308 23.23 -7.39 -2.07
CA VAL A 308 23.92 -6.33 -2.83
C VAL A 308 24.25 -5.10 -1.97
N ASP A 309 25.34 -4.41 -2.30
CA ASP A 309 25.86 -3.26 -1.55
C ASP A 309 24.96 -2.03 -1.73
N GLN A 310 25.01 -1.10 -0.77
CA GLN A 310 24.22 0.12 -0.78
C GLN A 310 24.53 1.03 -1.98
N LEU A 311 25.79 1.05 -2.46
CA LEU A 311 26.16 1.86 -3.63
C LEU A 311 25.50 1.34 -4.90
N THR A 312 25.65 0.04 -5.16
CA THR A 312 24.99 -0.64 -6.28
C THR A 312 23.49 -0.42 -6.22
N THR A 313 22.93 -0.59 -5.03
CA THR A 313 21.51 -0.39 -4.76
C THR A 313 21.03 0.98 -5.18
N ALA A 314 21.65 2.04 -4.67
CA ALA A 314 21.27 3.41 -4.99
C ALA A 314 21.45 3.73 -6.49
N TRP A 315 22.53 3.24 -7.12
CA TRP A 315 22.79 3.50 -8.52
C TRP A 315 21.78 2.83 -9.45
N GLN A 316 21.38 1.60 -9.12
CA GLN A 316 20.44 0.82 -9.92
C GLN A 316 19.01 1.35 -9.78
N LEU A 317 18.60 1.78 -8.58
CA LEU A 317 17.36 2.55 -8.40
C LEU A 317 17.35 3.80 -9.29
N TYR A 318 18.43 4.58 -9.29
CA TYR A 318 18.50 5.80 -10.07
C TYR A 318 18.30 5.53 -11.57
N LYS A 319 18.98 4.51 -12.11
CA LYS A 319 18.85 4.10 -13.51
C LYS A 319 17.44 3.60 -13.83
N ALA A 320 16.87 2.73 -12.99
CA ALA A 320 15.52 2.21 -13.18
C ALA A 320 14.47 3.33 -13.19
N GLN A 321 14.54 4.28 -12.24
CA GLN A 321 13.64 5.45 -12.21
C GLN A 321 13.75 6.29 -13.48
N GLU A 322 14.97 6.54 -13.97
CA GLU A 322 15.17 7.32 -15.19
C GLU A 322 14.57 6.63 -16.43
N GLU A 323 14.77 5.32 -16.58
CA GLU A 323 14.23 4.56 -17.70
C GLU A 323 12.70 4.42 -17.62
N LEU A 324 12.14 4.19 -16.43
CA LEU A 324 10.68 4.17 -16.23
C LEU A 324 10.03 5.52 -16.58
N MET A 325 10.66 6.63 -16.19
CA MET A 325 10.20 7.97 -16.57
C MET A 325 10.26 8.20 -18.09
N LYS A 326 11.26 7.66 -18.78
CA LYS A 326 11.34 7.71 -20.26
C LYS A 326 10.20 6.90 -20.90
N VAL A 327 9.94 5.69 -20.40
CA VAL A 327 8.84 4.84 -20.89
C VAL A 327 7.49 5.53 -20.66
N ALA A 328 7.22 6.00 -19.45
CA ALA A 328 5.97 6.70 -19.12
C ALA A 328 5.74 7.92 -20.05
N LYS A 329 6.79 8.70 -20.31
CA LYS A 329 6.72 9.84 -21.24
C LYS A 329 6.47 9.41 -22.70
N GLN A 330 7.00 8.27 -23.14
CA GLN A 330 6.74 7.76 -24.50
C GLN A 330 5.28 7.39 -24.73
N TYR A 331 4.61 6.87 -23.69
CA TYR A 331 3.21 6.44 -23.73
C TYR A 331 2.21 7.48 -23.20
N ASP A 332 2.67 8.69 -22.87
CA ASP A 332 1.85 9.77 -22.27
C ASP A 332 1.13 9.34 -20.97
N VAL A 333 1.83 8.56 -20.14
CA VAL A 333 1.34 8.10 -18.84
C VAL A 333 1.95 8.94 -17.74
N LYS A 334 1.12 9.42 -16.82
CA LYS A 334 1.58 10.06 -15.59
C LYS A 334 2.04 8.98 -14.61
N LEU A 335 3.35 8.80 -14.50
CA LEU A 335 3.96 7.88 -13.56
C LEU A 335 4.11 8.52 -12.17
N THR A 336 3.63 7.82 -11.13
CA THR A 336 3.90 8.12 -9.73
C THR A 336 4.83 7.04 -9.19
N MET A 337 5.99 7.43 -8.66
CA MET A 337 6.91 6.49 -8.06
C MET A 337 6.68 6.45 -6.55
N LEU A 338 6.17 5.32 -6.06
CA LEU A 338 6.22 5.02 -4.64
C LEU A 338 7.62 4.51 -4.30
N ARG A 339 8.19 5.05 -3.22
CA ARG A 339 9.45 4.55 -2.67
C ARG A 339 9.11 3.74 -1.44
N TRP A 340 9.38 2.44 -1.50
CA TRP A 340 9.25 1.53 -0.37
C TRP A 340 10.56 1.53 0.44
N ASP A 341 10.47 1.70 1.77
CA ASP A 341 11.57 1.61 2.75
C ASP A 341 12.96 2.08 2.29
N CYS A 342 13.04 3.32 1.79
CA CYS A 342 14.34 3.95 1.55
C CYS A 342 14.94 4.43 2.88
N TRP A 343 16.06 3.84 3.30
CA TRP A 343 16.86 4.22 4.47
C TRP A 343 17.17 5.73 4.55
N GLU A 344 17.23 6.42 3.40
CA GLU A 344 17.39 7.88 3.28
C GLU A 344 16.27 8.70 3.94
N ARG A 345 15.07 8.13 4.16
CA ARG A 345 13.95 8.80 4.84
C ARG A 345 14.05 8.78 6.36
N ARG A 346 14.96 7.99 6.93
CA ARG A 346 15.22 7.92 8.38
C ARG A 346 16.11 9.08 8.87
N TRP A 347 16.60 9.91 7.96
CA TRP A 347 17.44 11.06 8.26
C TRP A 347 16.60 12.29 8.66
N PRO A 348 17.05 13.09 9.64
CA PRO A 348 16.32 14.28 10.09
C PRO A 348 16.09 15.31 8.97
N ASP A 349 15.06 16.14 9.16
CA ASP A 349 14.31 16.88 8.15
C ASP A 349 15.08 17.64 7.07
N SER A 350 16.28 18.16 7.35
CA SER A 350 17.08 18.92 6.39
C SER A 350 17.73 18.06 5.30
N SER A 351 18.02 16.79 5.58
CA SER A 351 18.73 15.91 4.62
C SER A 351 17.79 15.31 3.58
N CYS A 352 16.51 15.13 3.93
CA CYS A 352 15.47 14.66 3.00
C CYS A 352 15.22 15.63 1.83
N TYR A 353 15.50 16.93 2.00
CA TYR A 353 15.37 17.93 0.94
C TYR A 353 16.34 17.74 -0.23
N LEU A 354 17.53 17.21 0.06
CA LEU A 354 18.61 17.05 -0.91
C LEU A 354 18.61 15.66 -1.54
N VAL A 355 17.70 14.77 -1.13
CA VAL A 355 17.54 13.45 -1.73
C VAL A 355 17.08 13.64 -3.17
N SER A 356 18.02 13.51 -4.09
CA SER A 356 17.77 13.68 -5.52
C SER A 356 16.95 12.50 -6.05
N ALA A 357 15.81 12.78 -6.67
CA ALA A 357 15.12 11.84 -7.53
C ALA A 357 15.57 12.01 -8.99
N ALA A 358 15.46 10.96 -9.80
CA ALA A 358 15.64 11.07 -11.24
C ALA A 358 14.37 11.66 -11.90
N GLY A 359 14.54 12.61 -12.83
CA GLY A 359 13.45 13.13 -13.68
C GLY A 359 12.87 14.49 -13.26
N ASN A 360 11.90 14.98 -14.04
CA ASN A 360 11.27 16.31 -13.87
C ASN A 360 9.82 16.26 -13.33
N ASP A 361 9.22 15.07 -13.20
CA ASP A 361 7.75 14.94 -13.03
C ASP A 361 7.30 14.05 -11.86
N SER A 362 8.22 13.66 -10.97
CA SER A 362 7.85 12.85 -9.79
C SER A 362 7.23 13.73 -8.69
N ARG A 363 6.01 13.39 -8.23
CA ARG A 363 5.39 14.02 -7.06
C ARG A 363 5.68 13.19 -5.83
N ILE A 364 6.44 13.77 -4.90
CA ILE A 364 6.68 13.21 -3.57
C ILE A 364 5.66 13.85 -2.62
N ILE A 365 4.95 13.09 -1.80
CA ILE A 365 3.97 13.65 -0.85
C ILE A 365 4.28 13.15 0.56
N SER A 366 4.51 14.07 1.50
CA SER A 366 4.50 13.81 2.94
C SER A 366 4.14 15.07 3.70
N ARG A 367 3.34 14.92 4.75
CA ARG A 367 2.64 15.99 5.48
C ARG A 367 3.37 16.33 6.78
N ASP A 368 4.56 16.89 6.62
CA ASP A 368 5.18 17.82 7.56
C ASP A 368 5.92 18.83 6.68
N ASN A 369 5.68 20.13 6.90
CA ASN A 369 5.85 21.20 5.91
C ASN A 369 7.28 21.80 5.82
N PRO A 370 8.31 20.95 5.66
CA PRO A 370 9.49 21.27 4.85
C PRO A 370 9.41 20.66 3.42
N ARG A 371 8.76 19.51 3.25
CA ARG A 371 8.93 18.63 2.06
C ARG A 371 8.02 18.94 0.87
N GLY A 372 6.91 19.66 1.07
CA GLY A 372 6.06 20.15 -0.03
C GLY A 372 6.81 21.10 -0.97
N THR A 373 7.69 21.93 -0.41
CA THR A 373 8.58 22.81 -1.16
C THR A 373 9.56 22.02 -2.02
N ALA A 374 10.16 20.94 -1.51
CA ALA A 374 11.09 20.09 -2.28
C ALA A 374 10.42 19.48 -3.51
N THR A 375 9.15 19.07 -3.39
CA THR A 375 8.38 18.50 -4.51
C THR A 375 8.10 19.55 -5.59
N LEU A 376 7.72 20.75 -5.17
CA LEU A 376 7.48 21.87 -6.08
C LEU A 376 8.78 22.35 -6.74
N GLU A 377 9.87 22.46 -5.97
CA GLU A 377 11.19 22.82 -6.46
C GLU A 377 11.72 21.78 -7.45
N HIS A 378 11.64 20.49 -7.15
CA HIS A 378 12.09 19.42 -8.05
C HIS A 378 11.37 19.45 -9.40
N GLY A 379 10.04 19.69 -9.41
CA GLY A 379 9.27 19.80 -10.65
C GLY A 379 9.59 21.04 -11.47
N MET A 380 9.99 22.15 -10.83
CA MET A 380 10.33 23.41 -11.51
C MET A 380 11.82 23.54 -11.87
N HIS A 381 12.69 22.94 -11.05
CA HIS A 381 14.15 23.03 -11.09
C HIS A 381 14.74 21.63 -10.90
N PRO A 382 14.65 20.78 -11.93
CA PRO A 382 15.16 19.43 -11.86
C PRO A 382 16.69 19.40 -11.68
N PRO A 383 17.24 18.36 -11.02
CA PRO A 383 18.67 18.22 -10.84
C PRO A 383 19.39 18.06 -12.18
N VAL A 384 20.67 18.45 -12.21
CA VAL A 384 21.50 18.33 -13.40
C VAL A 384 21.68 16.86 -13.76
N SER A 385 21.42 16.49 -15.01
CA SER A 385 21.66 15.13 -15.49
C SER A 385 23.15 14.77 -15.36
N PRO A 386 23.49 13.55 -14.89
CA PRO A 386 24.88 13.15 -14.67
C PRO A 386 25.65 13.11 -15.99
N LYS A 387 26.87 13.66 -15.97
CA LYS A 387 27.76 13.66 -17.14
C LYS A 387 28.12 12.23 -17.55
N PRO A 388 28.37 11.94 -18.84
CA PRO A 388 28.72 10.59 -19.30
C PRO A 388 29.88 9.96 -18.55
N GLN A 389 30.92 10.75 -18.23
CA GLN A 389 32.07 10.33 -17.43
C GLN A 389 31.72 9.94 -15.97
N TRP A 390 30.68 10.56 -15.38
CA TRP A 390 30.22 10.21 -14.04
C TRP A 390 29.42 8.91 -14.06
N ARG A 391 28.58 8.72 -15.09
CA ARG A 391 27.86 7.44 -15.29
C ARG A 391 28.84 6.28 -15.46
N ALA A 392 29.83 6.42 -16.35
CA ALA A 392 30.84 5.40 -16.57
C ALA A 392 31.59 5.04 -15.29
N LEU A 393 31.96 6.05 -14.48
CA LEU A 393 32.59 5.81 -13.18
C LEU A 393 31.66 5.08 -12.20
N MET A 394 30.38 5.46 -12.13
CA MET A 394 29.39 4.77 -11.28
C MET A 394 29.17 3.32 -11.72
N ASP A 395 29.14 3.05 -13.03
CA ASP A 395 29.04 1.68 -13.57
C ASP A 395 30.29 0.84 -13.23
N GLU A 396 31.49 1.43 -13.28
CA GLU A 396 32.72 0.76 -12.83
C GLU A 396 32.71 0.49 -11.32
N MET A 397 32.29 1.46 -10.52
CA MET A 397 32.20 1.32 -9.06
C MET A 397 31.15 0.29 -8.65
N ASP A 398 30.03 0.20 -9.37
CA ASP A 398 28.97 -0.78 -9.16
C ASP A 398 29.51 -2.23 -9.33
N ILE A 399 30.25 -2.49 -10.41
CA ILE A 399 30.89 -3.79 -10.65
C ILE A 399 31.85 -4.15 -9.49
N VAL A 400 32.64 -3.18 -9.04
CA VAL A 400 33.61 -3.39 -7.96
C VAL A 400 32.92 -3.56 -6.61
N ALA A 401 31.82 -2.86 -6.33
CA ALA A 401 31.08 -2.96 -5.06
C ALA A 401 30.35 -4.30 -4.91
N ASN A 402 29.88 -4.89 -6.02
CA ASN A 402 29.19 -6.18 -6.02
C ASN A 402 30.15 -7.39 -5.98
N TRP A 403 31.44 -7.20 -6.28
CA TRP A 403 32.46 -8.27 -6.30
C TRP A 403 32.79 -8.89 -4.92
N PRO A 404 32.95 -8.12 -3.83
CA PRO A 404 33.36 -8.65 -2.52
C PRO A 404 32.22 -9.34 -1.78
N GLN A 405 30.97 -8.91 -1.97
CA GLN A 405 29.85 -9.38 -1.16
C GLN A 405 29.47 -10.84 -1.48
N LYS A 406 29.45 -11.22 -2.77
CA LYS A 406 29.28 -12.64 -3.18
C LYS A 406 30.41 -13.57 -2.75
N SER A 407 31.55 -13.02 -2.29
CA SER A 407 32.70 -13.79 -1.81
C SER A 407 32.82 -13.83 -0.28
N ILE A 408 32.05 -13.01 0.43
CA ILE A 408 32.10 -12.82 1.89
C ILE A 408 30.79 -13.26 2.57
N VAL A 409 29.64 -13.11 1.90
CA VAL A 409 28.30 -13.51 2.39
C VAL A 409 27.99 -14.96 2.05
#